data_AF-A0A182EBV1-F1
#
_entry.id   AF-A0A182EBV1-F1
#
_cell.length_a   1.000
_cell.length_b   1.000
_cell.length_c   1.000
_cell.angle_alpha   90.00
_cell.angle_beta   90.00
_cell.angle_gamma   90.00
#
_symmetry.space_group_name_H-M   'P 1'
#
loop_
_entity.id
_entity.type
_entity.pdbx_description
1 polymer ?
#
loop_
_entity_poly.entity_id
_entity_poly.type
_entity_poly.pdbx_seq_one_letter_code
_entity_poly.pdbx_strand_id
1 'polypeptide(L)'
;MSVETRVDRIFRPRRGPTFVAIIFLALAWFANEVALAWAHDRIPRGDVSPLPDLWFSLFPEVPVPSKKTYCAPKSNGNLNIIISRILRTFWSAGIEQLRPRELCGDLIISGHTISLFMAALVLKQYCPKKFYYVAELSYRATFIAIPCILLARKHYTIDVVLAYCLTTRIFWTYHSLSYSYHQGNFDQIPLKQSIWASMVPYLEADAPPPQHFENLWKWPSNCLRNFRKRMP
;
A
#
# COMPACT_ATOMS: atom_id res chain seq x y z
N MET A 1 -31.41 -12.66 27.40
CA MET A 1 -31.68 -11.21 27.43
C MET A 1 -30.98 -10.61 26.22
N SER A 2 -31.68 -10.53 25.09
CA SER A 2 -31.15 -9.99 23.84
C SER A 2 -31.01 -8.48 24.00
N VAL A 3 -29.77 -8.00 24.08
CA VAL A 3 -29.48 -6.56 24.08
C VAL A 3 -29.81 -6.05 22.68
N GLU A 4 -31.01 -5.49 22.54
CA GLU A 4 -31.42 -4.78 21.35
C GLU A 4 -30.68 -3.43 21.33
N THR A 5 -29.50 -3.44 20.71
CA THR A 5 -28.71 -2.25 20.46
C THR A 5 -29.47 -1.37 19.47
N ARG A 6 -30.21 -0.39 19.99
CA ARG A 6 -30.82 0.69 19.21
C ARG A 6 -29.73 1.44 18.43
N VAL A 7 -29.58 1.13 17.14
CA VAL A 7 -28.61 1.75 16.21
C VAL A 7 -29.15 3.10 15.73
N ASP A 8 -29.24 4.07 16.63
CA ASP A 8 -29.66 5.45 16.32
C ASP A 8 -28.62 6.50 16.72
N ARG A 9 -27.33 6.19 16.54
CA ARG A 9 -26.30 7.23 16.58
C ARG A 9 -25.61 7.28 15.23
N ILE A 10 -25.72 8.44 14.58
CA ILE A 10 -24.77 8.86 13.55
C ILE A 10 -23.40 8.85 14.22
N PHE A 11 -22.68 7.74 14.07
CA PHE A 11 -21.37 7.54 14.63
C PHE A 11 -20.42 8.58 14.01
N ARG A 12 -19.88 9.47 14.84
CA ARG A 12 -18.90 10.47 14.42
C ARG A 12 -17.51 9.99 14.82
N PRO A 13 -16.74 9.38 13.91
CA PRO A 13 -15.40 8.93 14.24
C PRO A 13 -14.49 10.10 14.60
N ARG A 14 -13.57 9.84 15.53
CA ARG A 14 -12.48 10.76 15.87
C ARG A 14 -11.55 10.88 14.66
N ARG A 15 -11.15 12.11 14.32
CA ARG A 15 -10.23 12.38 13.20
C ARG A 15 -8.75 12.15 13.54
N GLY A 16 -8.42 12.08 14.83
CA GLY A 16 -7.05 11.91 15.34
C GLY A 16 -6.33 10.68 14.79
N PRO A 17 -6.90 9.46 14.89
CA PRO A 17 -6.32 8.25 14.31
C PRO A 17 -5.97 8.38 12.83
N THR A 18 -6.86 8.99 12.04
CA THR A 18 -6.62 9.25 10.62
C THR A 18 -5.46 10.21 10.40
N PHE A 19 -5.35 11.28 11.19
CA PHE A 19 -4.24 12.22 11.10
C PHE A 19 -2.90 11.57 11.44
N VAL A 20 -2.86 10.75 12.50
CA VAL A 20 -1.67 9.97 12.88
C VAL A 20 -1.27 9.01 11.76
N ALA A 21 -2.23 8.31 11.15
CA ALA A 21 -1.97 7.40 10.03
C ALA A 21 -1.42 8.14 8.80
N ILE A 22 -1.93 9.34 8.49
CA ILE A 22 -1.43 10.17 7.38
C ILE A 22 0.02 10.62 7.65
N ILE A 23 0.33 11.06 8.87
CA ILE A 23 1.70 11.43 9.24
C ILE A 23 2.63 10.22 9.10
N PHE A 24 2.21 9.07 9.64
CA PHE A 24 2.99 7.84 9.55
C PHE A 24 3.27 7.44 8.10
N LEU A 25 2.27 7.54 7.22
CA LEU A 25 2.41 7.29 5.79
C LEU A 25 3.40 8.26 5.12
N ALA A 26 3.31 9.56 5.42
CA ALA A 26 4.22 10.57 4.87
C ALA A 26 5.67 10.36 5.32
N LEU A 27 5.88 10.01 6.60
CA LEU A 27 7.21 9.68 7.14
C LEU A 27 7.78 8.41 6.52
N ALA A 28 6.97 7.35 6.40
CA ALA A 28 7.38 6.09 5.79
C ALA A 28 7.76 6.29 4.31
N TRP A 29 6.99 7.09 3.57
CA TRP A 29 7.32 7.48 2.22
C TRP A 29 8.65 8.24 2.16
N PHE A 30 8.81 9.29 2.95
CA PHE A 30 10.05 10.06 2.97
C PHE A 30 11.26 9.18 3.28
N ALA A 31 11.14 8.29 4.28
CA ALA A 31 12.18 7.33 4.62
C ALA A 31 12.53 6.38 3.47
N ASN A 32 11.54 5.92 2.69
CA ASN A 32 11.77 5.10 1.51
C ASN A 32 12.57 5.85 0.42
N GLU A 33 12.26 7.13 0.19
CA GLU A 33 13.02 7.94 -0.79
C GLU A 33 14.44 8.24 -0.32
N VAL A 34 14.64 8.45 0.99
CA VAL A 34 15.97 8.57 1.60
C VAL A 34 16.76 7.27 1.41
N ALA A 35 16.14 6.11 1.66
CA ALA A 35 16.78 4.81 1.49
C ALA A 35 17.20 4.58 0.04
N LEU A 36 16.36 4.95 -0.93
CA LEU A 36 16.71 4.85 -2.35
C LEU A 36 17.84 5.81 -2.73
N ALA A 37 17.80 7.06 -2.25
CA ALA A 37 18.87 8.03 -2.51
C ALA A 37 20.20 7.59 -1.91
N TRP A 38 20.16 6.99 -0.72
CA TRP A 38 21.33 6.40 -0.08
C TRP A 38 21.88 5.21 -0.88
N ALA A 39 21.01 4.29 -1.30
CA ALA A 39 21.38 3.14 -2.13
C ALA A 39 22.02 3.58 -3.45
N HIS A 40 21.46 4.62 -4.09
CA HIS A 40 22.00 5.20 -5.32
C HIS A 40 23.47 5.62 -5.20
N ASP A 41 23.81 6.35 -4.13
CA ASP A 41 25.16 6.87 -3.97
C ASP A 41 26.14 5.82 -3.44
N ARG A 42 25.72 4.95 -2.53
CA ARG A 42 26.60 3.99 -1.85
C ARG A 42 26.88 2.72 -2.64
N ILE A 43 25.92 2.19 -3.40
CA ILE A 43 26.07 0.88 -4.04
C ILE A 43 26.84 1.04 -5.37
N PRO A 44 27.99 0.37 -5.56
CA PRO A 44 28.71 0.37 -6.83
C PRO A 44 27.96 -0.49 -7.87
N ARG A 45 27.76 0.05 -9.08
CA ARG A 45 27.00 -0.62 -10.16
C ARG A 45 27.81 -1.00 -11.39
N GLY A 46 29.10 -0.64 -11.44
CA GLY A 46 29.94 -0.83 -12.62
C GLY A 46 30.22 -2.30 -12.96
N ASP A 47 30.29 -3.19 -11.97
CA ASP A 47 30.86 -4.54 -12.14
C ASP A 47 29.98 -5.69 -11.62
N VAL A 48 28.74 -5.42 -11.21
CA VAL A 48 27.88 -6.44 -10.59
C VAL A 48 26.76 -6.84 -11.55
N SER A 49 26.73 -8.11 -11.93
CA SER A 49 25.63 -8.72 -12.67
C SER A 49 24.33 -8.69 -11.85
N PRO A 50 23.15 -8.52 -12.47
CA PRO A 50 21.87 -8.59 -11.77
C PRO A 50 21.70 -9.94 -11.04
N LEU A 51 20.90 -9.96 -9.98
CA LEU A 51 20.62 -11.18 -9.23
C LEU A 51 20.01 -12.25 -10.16
N PRO A 52 20.37 -13.55 -9.96
CA PRO A 52 19.72 -14.63 -10.67
C PRO A 52 18.24 -14.67 -10.27
N ASP A 53 17.36 -14.72 -11.27
CA ASP A 53 15.92 -14.62 -11.08
C ASP A 53 15.20 -15.79 -11.77
N LEU A 54 14.27 -16.42 -11.05
CA LEU A 54 13.54 -17.59 -11.53
C LEU A 54 12.63 -17.27 -12.73
N TRP A 55 12.04 -16.08 -12.78
CA TRP A 55 11.20 -15.68 -13.91
C TRP A 55 12.04 -15.40 -15.15
N PHE A 56 13.19 -14.75 -14.97
CA PHE A 56 14.09 -14.47 -16.10
C PHE A 56 14.82 -15.72 -16.61
N SER A 57 14.99 -16.76 -15.79
CA SER A 57 15.49 -18.06 -16.26
C SER A 57 14.45 -18.83 -17.08
N LEU A 58 13.16 -18.67 -16.75
CA LEU A 58 12.05 -19.29 -17.49
C LEU A 58 11.66 -18.52 -18.77
N PHE A 59 11.86 -17.20 -18.80
CA PHE A 59 11.49 -16.33 -19.93
C PHE A 59 12.66 -15.46 -20.45
N PRO A 60 13.63 -16.04 -21.19
CA PRO A 60 14.87 -15.37 -21.56
C PRO A 60 14.75 -14.30 -22.67
N GLU A 61 13.78 -14.42 -23.59
CA GLU A 61 13.81 -13.75 -24.92
C GLU A 61 13.40 -12.27 -25.02
N VAL A 62 13.04 -11.60 -23.92
CA VAL A 62 12.78 -10.16 -23.98
C VAL A 62 14.11 -9.42 -23.78
N PRO A 63 14.52 -8.44 -24.61
CA PRO A 63 15.75 -7.69 -24.37
C PRO A 63 15.69 -6.99 -23.01
N VAL A 64 16.75 -7.17 -22.22
CA VAL A 64 16.90 -6.57 -20.87
C VAL A 64 16.80 -5.03 -20.94
N PRO A 65 15.86 -4.38 -20.21
CA PRO A 65 15.83 -2.92 -20.11
C PRO A 65 16.96 -2.33 -19.24
N SER A 66 17.67 -3.17 -18.49
CA SER A 66 18.57 -2.72 -17.42
C SER A 66 19.84 -2.02 -17.93
N LYS A 67 20.40 -2.42 -19.09
CA LYS A 67 21.61 -1.75 -19.63
C LYS A 67 21.36 -0.34 -20.22
N LYS A 68 20.11 0.05 -20.47
CA LYS A 68 19.74 1.32 -21.13
C LYS A 68 18.96 2.29 -20.24
N THR A 69 18.75 1.99 -18.96
CA THR A 69 18.04 2.91 -18.07
C THR A 69 19.00 4.02 -17.65
N TYR A 70 18.67 5.27 -18.00
CA TYR A 70 19.45 6.44 -17.60
C TYR A 70 19.59 6.48 -16.08
N CYS A 71 20.81 6.75 -15.62
CA CYS A 71 21.09 6.95 -14.22
C CYS A 71 21.95 8.19 -14.02
N ALA A 72 21.61 9.01 -13.03
CA ALA A 72 22.40 10.19 -12.72
C ALA A 72 23.77 9.80 -12.14
N PRO A 73 24.81 10.63 -12.33
CA PRO A 73 26.09 10.42 -11.68
C PRO A 73 25.93 10.52 -10.14
N LYS A 74 26.78 9.74 -9.45
CA LYS A 74 26.88 9.75 -7.98
C LYS A 74 27.25 11.15 -7.49
N SER A 75 26.68 11.56 -6.37
CA SER A 75 26.87 12.91 -5.82
C SER A 75 28.21 13.10 -5.07
N ASN A 76 29.02 12.04 -4.93
CA ASN A 76 30.26 11.99 -4.13
C ASN A 76 30.11 12.59 -2.71
N GLY A 77 28.91 12.52 -2.12
CA GLY A 77 28.62 13.02 -0.77
C GLY A 77 28.08 14.45 -0.70
N ASN A 78 27.77 15.10 -1.83
CA ASN A 78 27.16 16.43 -1.81
C ASN A 78 25.68 16.37 -1.39
N LEU A 79 25.42 16.70 -0.12
CA LEU A 79 24.10 16.63 0.51
C LEU A 79 23.03 17.49 -0.19
N ASN A 80 23.39 18.66 -0.73
CA ASN A 80 22.43 19.55 -1.38
C ASN A 80 21.81 18.92 -2.63
N ILE A 81 22.61 18.19 -3.40
CA ILE A 81 22.16 17.47 -4.60
C ILE A 81 21.27 16.28 -4.20
N ILE A 82 21.68 15.54 -3.18
CA ILE A 82 20.92 14.38 -2.65
C ILE A 82 19.53 14.84 -2.16
N ILE A 83 19.49 15.89 -1.34
CA ILE A 83 18.24 16.43 -0.79
C ILE A 83 17.33 16.94 -1.92
N SER A 84 17.87 17.65 -2.91
CA SER A 84 17.08 18.11 -4.06
C SER A 84 16.47 16.94 -4.84
N ARG A 85 17.19 15.83 -5.02
CA ARG A 85 16.69 14.62 -5.70
C ARG A 85 15.59 13.93 -4.88
N ILE A 86 15.78 13.82 -3.56
CA ILE A 86 14.76 13.26 -2.65
C ILE A 86 13.48 14.09 -2.71
N LEU A 87 13.58 15.42 -2.60
CA LEU A 87 12.41 16.31 -2.59
C LEU A 87 11.64 16.28 -3.91
N ARG A 88 12.32 16.32 -5.06
CA ARG A 88 11.67 16.19 -6.38
C ARG A 88 10.93 14.86 -6.51
N THR A 89 11.54 13.80 -6.00
CA THR A 89 10.97 12.45 -6.05
C THR A 89 9.79 12.30 -5.10
N PHE A 90 9.90 12.82 -3.88
CA PHE A 90 8.80 12.87 -2.91
C PHE A 90 7.58 13.62 -3.48
N TRP A 91 7.81 14.76 -4.14
CA TRP A 91 6.73 15.55 -4.74
C TRP A 91 6.08 14.91 -5.99
N SER A 92 6.73 13.90 -6.60
CA SER A 92 6.13 13.14 -7.71
C SER A 92 4.92 12.29 -7.30
N ALA A 93 4.62 12.24 -6.01
CA ALA A 93 3.50 11.54 -5.43
C ALA A 93 3.44 10.02 -5.77
N GLY A 94 4.58 9.40 -6.13
CA GLY A 94 4.65 7.99 -6.53
C GLY A 94 4.17 7.75 -7.97
N ILE A 95 3.85 8.80 -8.72
CA ILE A 95 3.47 8.71 -10.13
C ILE A 95 4.74 8.54 -10.96
N GLU A 96 4.90 7.34 -11.52
CA GLU A 96 6.10 6.94 -12.26
C GLU A 96 6.42 7.88 -13.44
N GLN A 97 5.40 8.47 -14.07
CA GLN A 97 5.54 9.40 -15.18
C GLN A 97 6.05 10.80 -14.76
N LEU A 98 5.74 11.23 -13.53
CA LEU A 98 6.16 12.53 -13.00
C LEU A 98 7.52 12.44 -12.30
N ARG A 99 8.00 11.22 -12.03
CA ARG A 99 9.23 10.97 -11.31
C ARG A 99 10.44 11.10 -12.23
N PRO A 100 11.38 12.02 -11.96
CA PRO A 100 12.63 12.06 -12.69
C PRO A 100 13.42 10.77 -12.40
N ARG A 101 13.76 10.01 -13.43
CA ARG A 101 14.55 8.75 -13.34
C ARG A 101 16.04 9.03 -13.11
N GLU A 102 16.33 9.85 -12.10
CA GLU A 102 17.70 10.21 -11.75
C GLU A 102 18.28 9.25 -10.71
N LEU A 103 17.44 8.75 -9.79
CA LEU A 103 17.80 7.82 -8.74
C LEU A 103 17.66 6.38 -9.24
N CYS A 104 18.66 5.57 -8.96
CA CYS A 104 18.71 4.17 -9.35
C CYS A 104 19.37 3.37 -8.23
N GLY A 105 18.89 2.17 -8.02
CA GLY A 105 19.22 1.33 -6.88
C GLY A 105 18.14 0.27 -6.75
N ASP A 106 18.57 -0.90 -6.29
CA ASP A 106 17.69 -2.05 -6.16
C ASP A 106 17.15 -2.08 -4.73
N LEU A 107 15.85 -1.83 -4.59
CA LEU A 107 15.13 -2.07 -3.34
C LEU A 107 14.51 -3.46 -3.42
N ILE A 108 14.73 -4.27 -2.39
CA ILE A 108 14.30 -5.67 -2.32
C ILE A 108 12.77 -5.87 -2.19
N ILE A 109 11.99 -4.78 -2.18
CA ILE A 109 10.54 -4.80 -1.97
C ILE A 109 9.84 -4.00 -3.06
N SER A 110 8.93 -4.66 -3.79
CA SER A 110 8.12 -4.01 -4.83
C SER A 110 6.99 -3.15 -4.26
N GLY A 111 7.12 -1.82 -4.37
CA GLY A 111 6.09 -0.86 -3.96
C GLY A 111 4.79 -0.96 -4.77
N HIS A 112 4.87 -1.31 -6.07
CA HIS A 112 3.70 -1.55 -6.92
C HIS A 112 2.88 -2.73 -6.41
N THR A 113 3.56 -3.83 -6.06
CA THR A 113 2.93 -5.03 -5.53
C THR A 113 2.26 -4.75 -4.18
N ILE A 114 2.94 -4.05 -3.26
CA ILE A 114 2.34 -3.66 -1.97
C ILE A 114 1.08 -2.83 -2.21
N SER A 115 1.16 -1.79 -3.04
CA SER A 115 0.05 -0.86 -3.26
C SER A 115 -1.16 -1.56 -3.87
N LEU A 116 -0.96 -2.41 -4.88
CA LEU A 116 -2.04 -3.17 -5.53
C LEU A 116 -2.70 -4.16 -4.57
N PHE A 117 -1.92 -4.97 -3.85
CA PHE A 117 -2.49 -5.95 -2.93
C PHE A 117 -3.14 -5.29 -1.71
N MET A 118 -2.53 -4.28 -1.11
CA MET A 118 -3.15 -3.53 0.00
C MET A 118 -4.47 -2.90 -0.45
N ALA A 119 -4.51 -2.23 -1.60
CA ALA A 119 -5.74 -1.63 -2.12
C ALA A 119 -6.82 -2.67 -2.40
N ALA A 120 -6.46 -3.81 -3.00
CA ALA A 120 -7.42 -4.89 -3.29
C ALA A 120 -7.95 -5.57 -2.02
N LEU A 121 -7.09 -5.80 -1.02
CA LEU A 121 -7.50 -6.38 0.27
C LEU A 121 -8.42 -5.43 1.04
N VAL A 122 -8.07 -4.14 1.11
CA VAL A 122 -8.92 -3.09 1.70
C VAL A 122 -10.25 -3.01 0.97
N LEU A 123 -10.24 -2.97 -0.37
CA LEU A 123 -11.47 -2.93 -1.14
C LEU A 123 -12.32 -4.17 -0.85
N LYS A 124 -11.74 -5.37 -0.84
CA LYS A 124 -12.47 -6.62 -0.53
C LYS A 124 -13.05 -6.64 0.88
N GLN A 125 -12.32 -6.14 1.87
CA GLN A 125 -12.75 -6.13 3.27
C GLN A 125 -13.83 -5.09 3.56
N TYR A 126 -13.76 -3.92 2.91
CA TYR A 126 -14.61 -2.78 3.25
C TYR A 126 -15.65 -2.44 2.17
N CYS A 127 -15.71 -3.13 1.02
CA CYS A 127 -16.72 -2.86 0.00
C CYS A 127 -18.15 -3.11 0.54
N PRO A 128 -19.15 -2.28 0.20
CA PRO A 128 -20.55 -2.66 0.38
C PRO A 128 -20.87 -3.94 -0.41
N LYS A 129 -21.79 -4.76 0.12
CA LYS A 129 -22.25 -6.01 -0.53
C LYS A 129 -22.69 -5.80 -2.00
N LYS A 130 -23.22 -4.63 -2.35
CA LYS A 130 -23.65 -4.28 -3.72
C LYS A 130 -22.50 -4.25 -4.75
N PHE A 131 -21.29 -3.92 -4.32
CA PHE A 131 -20.10 -3.84 -5.18
C PHE A 131 -19.16 -5.03 -4.96
N TYR A 132 -19.66 -6.13 -4.40
CA TYR A 132 -18.89 -7.35 -4.17
C TYR A 132 -18.15 -7.83 -5.44
N TYR A 133 -18.84 -7.86 -6.59
CA TYR A 133 -18.25 -8.28 -7.86
C TYR A 133 -17.08 -7.40 -8.30
N VAL A 134 -17.16 -6.09 -8.07
CA VAL A 134 -16.06 -5.15 -8.39
C VAL A 134 -14.86 -5.44 -7.50
N ALA A 135 -15.09 -5.63 -6.20
CA ALA A 135 -14.02 -5.96 -5.27
C ALA A 135 -13.36 -7.32 -5.61
N GLU A 136 -14.15 -8.34 -5.90
CA GLU A 136 -13.64 -9.66 -6.28
C GLU A 136 -12.89 -9.63 -7.62
N LEU A 137 -13.39 -8.89 -8.62
CA LEU A 137 -12.69 -8.70 -9.89
C LEU A 137 -11.37 -7.97 -9.69
N SER A 138 -11.35 -6.91 -8.88
CA SER A 138 -10.13 -6.16 -8.57
C SER A 138 -9.08 -7.04 -7.87
N TYR A 139 -9.51 -7.91 -6.97
CA TYR A 139 -8.64 -8.87 -6.29
C TYR A 139 -8.08 -9.91 -7.25
N ARG A 140 -8.88 -10.41 -8.21
CA ARG A 140 -8.36 -11.31 -9.26
C ARG A 140 -7.40 -10.60 -10.21
N ALA A 141 -7.67 -9.34 -10.52
CA ALA A 141 -6.83 -8.53 -11.39
C ALA A 141 -5.43 -8.29 -10.81
N THR A 142 -5.24 -8.27 -9.48
CA THR A 142 -3.89 -8.14 -8.91
C THR A 142 -2.99 -9.33 -9.22
N PHE A 143 -3.53 -10.55 -9.30
CA PHE A 143 -2.78 -11.73 -9.72
C PHE A 143 -2.40 -11.68 -11.20
N ILE A 144 -3.22 -11.07 -12.05
CA ILE A 144 -2.89 -10.81 -13.46
C ILE A 144 -1.84 -9.70 -13.57
N ALA A 145 -1.85 -8.71 -12.67
CA ALA A 145 -0.87 -7.64 -12.66
C ALA A 145 0.55 -8.12 -12.30
N ILE A 146 0.70 -9.19 -11.49
CA ILE A 146 2.01 -9.76 -11.13
C ILE A 146 2.87 -10.12 -12.37
N PRO A 147 2.42 -10.99 -13.29
CA PRO A 147 3.21 -11.32 -14.47
C PRO A 147 3.46 -10.08 -15.34
N CYS A 148 2.52 -9.13 -15.43
CA CYS A 148 2.77 -7.87 -16.15
C CYS A 148 3.91 -7.04 -15.52
N ILE A 149 3.99 -6.98 -14.18
CA ILE A 149 5.07 -6.31 -13.45
C ILE A 149 6.41 -7.01 -13.70
N LEU A 150 6.42 -8.35 -13.68
CA LEU A 150 7.63 -9.14 -13.95
C LEU A 150 8.07 -9.02 -15.43
N LEU A 151 7.13 -8.99 -16.37
CA LEU A 151 7.40 -8.75 -17.79
C LEU A 151 7.96 -7.36 -18.07
N ALA A 152 7.57 -6.36 -17.29
CA ALA A 152 8.20 -5.03 -17.36
C ALA A 152 9.68 -5.04 -16.91
N ARG A 153 10.16 -6.16 -16.34
CA ARG A 153 11.53 -6.38 -15.84
C ARG A 153 12.07 -5.27 -14.95
N LYS A 154 11.18 -4.62 -14.19
CA LYS A 154 11.51 -3.56 -13.21
C LYS A 154 11.79 -4.11 -11.81
N HIS A 155 11.32 -5.32 -11.53
CA HIS A 155 11.41 -5.98 -10.23
C HIS A 155 11.80 -7.45 -10.43
N TYR A 156 12.57 -7.97 -9.47
CA TYR A 156 12.85 -9.40 -9.38
C TYR A 156 11.62 -10.13 -8.81
N THR A 157 11.51 -11.43 -9.10
CA THR A 157 10.50 -12.32 -8.50
C THR A 157 10.51 -12.27 -6.99
N ILE A 158 11.70 -12.24 -6.40
CA ILE A 158 11.85 -12.16 -4.94
C ILE A 158 11.24 -10.88 -4.38
N ASP A 159 11.35 -9.75 -5.09
CA ASP A 159 10.75 -8.47 -4.67
C ASP A 159 9.22 -8.55 -4.60
N VAL A 160 8.62 -9.29 -5.52
CA VAL A 160 7.17 -9.50 -5.59
C VAL A 160 6.70 -10.47 -4.50
N VAL A 161 7.42 -11.57 -4.30
CA VAL A 161 7.10 -12.57 -3.26
C VAL A 161 7.19 -11.94 -1.88
N LEU A 162 8.27 -11.23 -1.58
CA LEU A 162 8.45 -10.53 -0.31
C LEU A 162 7.38 -9.46 -0.09
N ALA A 163 7.06 -8.67 -1.13
CA ALA A 163 5.98 -7.69 -1.06
C ALA A 163 4.61 -8.32 -0.76
N TYR A 164 4.28 -9.44 -1.39
CA TYR A 164 3.04 -10.18 -1.14
C TYR A 164 2.98 -10.72 0.30
N CYS A 165 4.05 -11.37 0.76
CA CYS A 165 4.15 -11.90 2.13
C CYS A 165 4.04 -10.80 3.18
N LEU A 166 4.72 -9.67 2.98
CA LEU A 166 4.66 -8.53 3.89
C LEU A 166 3.24 -7.93 3.95
N THR A 167 2.65 -7.68 2.78
CA THR A 167 1.31 -7.09 2.64
C THR A 167 0.26 -7.93 3.34
N THR A 168 0.19 -9.22 3.00
CA THR A 168 -0.79 -10.13 3.59
C THR A 168 -0.56 -10.30 5.09
N ARG A 169 0.69 -10.43 5.54
CA ARG A 169 1.01 -10.54 6.96
C ARG A 169 0.57 -9.32 7.76
N ILE A 170 0.88 -8.10 7.30
CA ILE A 170 0.47 -6.87 7.98
C ILE A 170 -1.06 -6.78 8.04
N PHE A 171 -1.73 -7.00 6.91
CA PHE A 171 -3.18 -6.90 6.80
C PHE A 171 -3.90 -7.88 7.76
N TRP A 172 -3.56 -9.17 7.70
CA TRP A 172 -4.20 -10.18 8.54
C TRP A 172 -3.80 -10.06 10.01
N THR A 173 -2.58 -9.61 10.33
CA THR A 173 -2.17 -9.33 11.72
C THR A 173 -3.04 -8.24 12.32
N TYR A 174 -3.23 -7.13 11.59
CA TYR A 174 -4.07 -6.03 12.04
C TYR A 174 -5.51 -6.48 12.25
N HIS A 175 -6.10 -7.14 11.26
CA HIS A 175 -7.51 -7.57 11.35
C HIS A 175 -7.75 -8.63 12.41
N SER A 176 -6.81 -9.54 12.64
CA SER A 176 -6.90 -10.52 13.74
C SER A 176 -6.84 -9.83 15.10
N LEU A 177 -5.94 -8.87 15.28
CA LEU A 177 -5.81 -8.12 16.53
C LEU A 177 -7.04 -7.24 16.79
N SER A 178 -7.53 -6.54 15.76
CA SER A 178 -8.75 -5.72 15.83
C SER A 178 -9.97 -6.57 16.18
N TYR A 179 -10.16 -7.72 15.53
CA TYR A 179 -11.23 -8.65 15.84
C TYR A 179 -11.24 -9.06 17.31
N SER A 180 -10.08 -9.40 17.86
CA SER A 180 -9.96 -9.88 19.23
C SER A 180 -9.99 -8.78 20.28
N TYR A 181 -9.57 -7.57 19.93
CA TYR A 181 -9.79 -6.37 20.73
C TYR A 181 -11.30 -6.17 20.99
N HIS A 182 -12.10 -6.23 19.92
CA HIS A 182 -13.56 -6.10 20.00
C HIS A 182 -14.27 -7.25 20.74
N GLN A 183 -13.64 -8.41 20.85
CA GLN A 183 -14.13 -9.55 21.63
C GLN A 183 -13.68 -9.52 23.10
N GLY A 184 -12.87 -8.53 23.52
CA GLY A 184 -12.32 -8.46 24.88
C GLY A 184 -11.21 -9.46 25.20
N ASN A 185 -10.72 -10.21 24.21
CA ASN A 185 -9.68 -11.25 24.36
C ASN A 185 -8.32 -10.80 23.81
N PHE A 186 -8.03 -9.50 23.83
CA PHE A 186 -6.82 -8.93 23.24
C PHE A 186 -5.52 -9.48 23.88
N ASP A 187 -5.54 -9.69 25.20
CA ASP A 187 -4.36 -10.11 25.96
C ASP A 187 -4.02 -11.60 25.80
N GLN A 188 -4.99 -12.40 25.37
CA GLN A 188 -4.85 -13.86 25.28
C GLN A 188 -4.18 -14.32 23.98
N ILE A 189 -4.07 -13.42 22.99
CA ILE A 189 -3.64 -13.81 21.65
C ILE A 189 -2.13 -13.65 21.46
N PRO A 190 -1.44 -14.67 20.93
CA PRO A 190 0.00 -14.58 20.66
C PRO A 190 0.40 -13.43 19.74
N LEU A 191 -0.46 -13.03 18.80
CA LEU A 191 -0.21 -11.89 17.91
C LEU A 191 -0.05 -10.55 18.65
N LYS A 192 -0.44 -10.45 19.93
CA LYS A 192 -0.19 -9.26 20.77
C LYS A 192 1.30 -8.93 20.89
N GLN A 193 2.19 -9.91 20.70
CA GLN A 193 3.64 -9.69 20.68
C GLN A 193 4.14 -8.91 19.44
N SER A 194 3.27 -8.71 18.45
CA SER A 194 3.60 -7.90 17.27
C SER A 194 3.83 -6.44 17.66
N ILE A 195 4.82 -5.79 17.03
CA ILE A 195 5.16 -4.37 17.25
C ILE A 195 3.94 -3.47 17.05
N TRP A 196 3.05 -3.86 16.13
CA TRP A 196 1.84 -3.11 15.77
C TRP A 196 0.69 -3.26 16.77
N ALA A 197 0.76 -4.21 17.70
CA ALA A 197 -0.35 -4.50 18.61
C ALA A 197 -0.68 -3.32 19.53
N SER A 198 0.32 -2.56 19.96
CA SER A 198 0.12 -1.38 20.81
C SER A 198 -0.74 -0.29 20.15
N MET A 199 -0.74 -0.22 18.82
CA MET A 199 -1.52 0.78 18.07
C MET A 199 -3.00 0.40 17.95
N VAL A 200 -3.33 -0.89 18.00
CA VAL A 200 -4.68 -1.39 17.71
C VAL A 200 -5.73 -0.81 18.68
N PRO A 201 -5.54 -0.83 20.02
CA PRO A 201 -6.49 -0.22 20.94
C PRO A 201 -6.73 1.28 20.68
N TYR A 202 -5.70 2.02 20.27
CA TYR A 202 -5.84 3.44 19.95
C TYR A 202 -6.64 3.68 18.66
N LEU A 203 -6.45 2.84 17.64
CA LEU A 203 -7.13 2.93 16.35
C LEU A 203 -8.59 2.45 16.43
N GLU A 204 -8.84 1.40 17.21
CA GLU A 204 -10.13 0.71 17.29
C GLU A 204 -11.02 1.19 18.45
N ALA A 205 -10.51 2.03 19.37
CA ALA A 205 -11.26 2.51 20.54
C ALA A 205 -12.65 3.10 20.21
N ASP A 206 -12.75 3.80 19.08
CA ASP A 206 -14.00 4.42 18.63
C ASP A 206 -14.77 3.48 17.69
N ALA A 207 -14.11 2.52 17.04
CA ALA A 207 -14.70 1.73 15.98
C ALA A 207 -15.77 0.76 16.52
N PRO A 208 -16.89 0.56 15.80
CA PRO A 208 -17.80 -0.52 16.14
C PRO A 208 -17.14 -1.87 15.87
N PRO A 209 -17.55 -2.93 16.59
CA PRO A 209 -17.04 -4.27 16.34
C PRO A 209 -17.27 -4.67 14.88
N PRO A 210 -16.30 -5.35 14.23
CA PRO A 210 -16.30 -5.61 12.79
C PRO A 210 -17.54 -6.38 12.29
N GLN A 211 -18.23 -7.10 13.18
CA GLN A 211 -19.49 -7.79 12.90
C GLN A 211 -20.65 -6.84 12.56
N HIS A 212 -20.55 -5.56 12.94
CA HIS A 212 -21.58 -4.54 12.72
C HIS A 212 -21.20 -3.54 11.60
N PHE A 213 -20.10 -3.79 10.88
CA PHE A 213 -19.61 -2.88 9.85
C PHE A 213 -20.42 -3.02 8.55
N GLU A 214 -21.62 -2.43 8.52
CA GLU A 214 -22.37 -2.26 7.27
C GLU A 214 -21.91 -0.98 6.56
N ASN A 215 -20.91 -1.11 5.68
CA ASN A 215 -20.53 -0.01 4.81
C ASN A 215 -21.67 0.27 3.83
N LEU A 216 -22.44 1.32 4.10
CA LEU A 216 -23.51 1.80 3.23
C LEU A 216 -22.99 2.99 2.41
N TRP A 217 -22.85 2.79 1.10
CA TRP A 217 -22.55 3.89 0.20
C TRP A 217 -23.76 4.84 0.12
N LYS A 218 -23.66 6.01 0.76
CA LYS A 218 -24.67 7.07 0.63
C LYS A 218 -24.36 7.91 -0.60
N TRP A 219 -25.13 7.69 -1.67
CA TRP A 219 -25.04 8.54 -2.86
C TRP A 219 -25.53 9.96 -2.53
N PRO A 220 -24.85 11.04 -2.97
CA PRO A 220 -25.38 12.40 -2.87
C PRO A 220 -26.56 12.56 -3.82
N SER A 221 -27.74 12.14 -3.36
CA SER A 221 -29.00 12.08 -4.12
C SER A 221 -29.53 13.43 -4.62
N ASN A 222 -28.93 14.55 -4.20
CA ASN A 222 -29.29 15.88 -4.69
C ASN A 222 -28.84 16.18 -6.13
N CYS A 223 -27.91 15.40 -6.71
CA CYS A 223 -27.44 15.67 -8.07
C CYS A 223 -28.45 15.24 -9.16
N LEU A 224 -29.12 14.09 -8.97
CA LEU A 224 -30.12 13.58 -9.93
C LEU A 224 -31.48 14.28 -9.83
N ARG A 225 -31.82 14.82 -8.65
CA ARG A 225 -33.09 15.53 -8.42
C ARG A 225 -33.14 16.88 -9.15
N ASN A 226 -31.97 17.51 -9.39
CA ASN A 226 -31.87 18.76 -10.15
C ASN A 226 -31.91 18.54 -11.67
N PHE A 227 -31.46 17.38 -12.17
CA PHE A 227 -31.61 17.02 -13.58
C PHE A 227 -33.06 16.69 -13.94
N ARG A 228 -33.80 16.03 -13.04
CA ARG A 228 -35.22 15.69 -13.28
C ARG A 228 -36.16 16.90 -13.21
N LYS A 229 -35.75 18.00 -12.58
CA LYS A 229 -36.48 19.28 -12.56
C LYS A 229 -36.19 20.20 -13.75
N ARG A 230 -35.25 19.81 -14.63
CA ARG A 230 -34.82 20.61 -15.80
C ARG A 230 -35.25 20.04 -17.14
N MET A 231 -36.04 18.97 -17.17
CA MET A 231 -36.71 18.53 -18.39
C MET A 231 -38.10 19.21 -18.45
N PRO A 232 -38.39 20.02 -19.48
CA PRO A 232 -39.69 20.66 -19.68
C PRO A 232 -40.80 19.64 -19.96
#